data_AF-H0EPC3-F1
#
_entry.id   AF-H0EPC3-F1
#
_cell.length_a   1.000
_cell.length_b   1.000
_cell.length_c   1.000
_cell.angle_alpha   90.00
_cell.angle_beta   90.00
_cell.angle_gamma   90.00
#
_symmetry.space_group_name_H-M   'P 1'
#
loop_
_entity.id
_entity.type
_entity.pdbx_description
1 polymer ?
#
loop_
_entity_poly.entity_id
_entity_poly.type
_entity_poly.pdbx_seq_one_letter_code
_entity_poly.pdbx_strand_id
1 'polypeptide(L)'
;MDQIETESLEYTEDLSKEHSSIKGDVITLGTKSVLQSGETSRVDITFAKIAFSSGLARSTKLAVLETMLEKYFESTRSIPTLLSKGSKLPFNRSFMLQKTGELLELRAQLNHYSELTDSLPDLFWDSRHELGLEAYYDQVGKALDVGVRIKTLNEKMDYAQEIASILRQTLSEKHSIDLEIMLPSAPLTPS
;
A
#
# COMPACT_ATOMS: atom_id res chain seq x y z
N MET A 1 -16.77 -2.46 16.35
CA MET A 1 -16.25 -3.66 15.68
C MET A 1 -15.81 -3.20 14.31
N ASP A 2 -14.52 -3.28 14.00
CA ASP A 2 -14.02 -3.00 12.64
C ASP A 2 -14.75 -3.98 11.70
N GLN A 3 -15.47 -3.42 10.72
CA GLN A 3 -16.22 -4.20 9.74
C GLN A 3 -15.17 -4.88 8.85
N ILE A 4 -14.98 -6.18 9.01
CA ILE A 4 -14.02 -6.93 8.19
C ILE A 4 -14.61 -6.98 6.78
N GLU A 5 -14.01 -6.21 5.85
CA GLU A 5 -14.32 -6.33 4.43
C GLU A 5 -13.98 -7.75 3.99
N THR A 6 -15.01 -8.49 3.57
CA THR A 6 -14.87 -9.89 3.14
C THR A 6 -15.18 -9.94 1.65
N GLU A 7 -14.16 -10.20 0.85
CA GLU A 7 -14.29 -10.42 -0.59
C GLU A 7 -14.43 -11.93 -0.85
N SER A 8 -15.43 -12.33 -1.64
CA SER A 8 -15.69 -13.74 -1.97
C SER A 8 -15.34 -13.99 -3.44
N LEU A 9 -14.40 -14.90 -3.68
CA LEU A 9 -14.00 -15.32 -5.02
C LEU A 9 -14.51 -16.74 -5.27
N GLU A 10 -15.14 -16.96 -6.42
CA GLU A 10 -15.65 -18.27 -6.83
C GLU A 10 -14.63 -18.98 -7.72
N TYR A 11 -14.31 -20.24 -7.40
CA TYR A 11 -13.32 -21.04 -8.11
C TYR A 11 -14.02 -22.17 -8.88
N THR A 12 -13.79 -22.23 -10.20
CA THR A 12 -14.34 -23.28 -11.07
C THR A 12 -13.25 -23.89 -11.97
N GLU A 13 -13.19 -25.22 -12.03
CA GLU A 13 -12.34 -25.95 -12.95
C GLU A 13 -13.14 -26.29 -14.21
N ASP A 14 -12.71 -25.79 -15.38
CA ASP A 14 -13.38 -26.01 -16.65
C ASP A 14 -12.52 -26.89 -17.56
N LEU A 15 -12.99 -28.11 -17.77
CA LEU A 15 -12.39 -29.14 -18.63
C LEU A 15 -12.46 -28.80 -20.12
N SER A 16 -13.26 -27.81 -20.51
CA SER A 16 -13.45 -27.40 -21.91
C SER A 16 -12.51 -26.26 -22.35
N LYS A 17 -11.89 -25.56 -21.40
CA LYS A 17 -10.99 -24.42 -21.67
C LYS A 17 -9.53 -24.83 -21.63
N GLU A 18 -8.76 -24.35 -22.60
CA GLU A 18 -7.31 -24.59 -22.69
C GLU A 18 -6.49 -23.64 -21.81
N HIS A 19 -7.00 -22.43 -21.56
CA HIS A 19 -6.35 -21.41 -20.76
C HIS A 19 -7.16 -21.05 -19.53
N SER A 20 -6.46 -20.70 -18.45
CA SER A 20 -7.09 -20.14 -17.25
C SER A 20 -7.50 -18.69 -17.51
N SER A 21 -8.55 -18.21 -16.86
CA SER A 21 -8.98 -16.83 -17.00
C SER A 21 -9.67 -16.36 -15.73
N ILE A 22 -9.42 -15.11 -15.35
CA ILE A 22 -10.28 -14.40 -14.40
C ILE A 22 -11.26 -13.52 -15.18
N LYS A 23 -12.53 -13.57 -14.76
CA LYS A 23 -13.55 -12.64 -15.22
C LYS A 23 -14.41 -12.20 -14.02
N GLY A 24 -14.20 -10.97 -13.56
CA GLY A 24 -14.81 -10.48 -12.32
C GLY A 24 -14.33 -11.33 -11.14
N ASP A 25 -15.28 -11.81 -10.32
CA ASP A 25 -14.98 -12.55 -9.08
C ASP A 25 -14.83 -14.06 -9.29
N VAL A 26 -14.89 -14.54 -10.54
CA VAL A 26 -14.81 -15.97 -10.88
C VAL A 26 -13.45 -16.29 -11.50
N ILE A 27 -12.73 -17.20 -10.84
CA ILE A 27 -11.49 -17.81 -11.34
C ILE A 27 -11.87 -19.09 -12.07
N THR A 28 -11.75 -19.09 -13.40
CA THR A 28 -11.92 -20.31 -14.20
C THR A 28 -10.56 -20.88 -14.57
N LEU A 29 -10.26 -22.07 -14.08
CA LEU A 29 -9.05 -22.80 -14.44
C LEU A 29 -9.31 -23.68 -15.65
N GLY A 30 -8.65 -23.39 -16.77
CA GLY A 30 -8.73 -24.19 -17.98
C GLY A 30 -7.89 -25.45 -17.83
N THR A 31 -8.52 -26.62 -17.76
CA THR A 31 -7.84 -27.90 -17.53
C THR A 31 -7.84 -28.81 -18.75
N LYS A 32 -8.34 -28.35 -19.91
CA LYS A 32 -8.47 -29.15 -21.14
C LYS A 32 -7.13 -29.73 -21.63
N SER A 33 -6.03 -28.98 -21.50
CA SER A 33 -4.70 -29.40 -21.95
C SER A 33 -4.12 -30.58 -21.15
N VAL A 34 -4.56 -30.78 -19.90
CA VAL A 34 -4.16 -31.91 -19.04
C VAL A 34 -4.59 -33.25 -19.61
N LEU A 35 -5.69 -33.28 -20.36
CA LEU A 35 -6.23 -34.49 -20.97
C LEU A 35 -5.43 -34.92 -22.21
N GLN A 36 -4.63 -34.03 -22.79
CA GLN A 36 -3.87 -34.27 -24.02
C GLN A 36 -2.34 -34.38 -23.79
N SER A 37 -1.81 -33.66 -22.80
CA SER A 37 -0.37 -33.53 -22.53
C SER A 37 -0.11 -33.70 -21.03
N GLY A 38 -0.11 -34.95 -20.55
CA GLY A 38 -0.31 -35.30 -19.14
C GLY A 38 0.65 -34.72 -18.10
N GLU A 39 1.89 -34.33 -18.44
CA GLU A 39 2.87 -33.77 -17.49
C GLU A 39 3.03 -32.25 -17.60
N THR A 40 3.21 -31.71 -18.81
CA THR A 40 3.43 -30.26 -19.03
C THR A 40 2.24 -29.42 -18.59
N SER A 41 1.01 -29.88 -18.85
CA SER A 41 -0.19 -29.12 -18.50
C SER A 41 -0.57 -29.13 -17.01
N ARG A 42 -0.07 -30.10 -16.23
CA ARG A 42 -0.25 -30.07 -14.76
C ARG A 42 0.64 -29.00 -14.11
N VAL A 43 1.81 -28.78 -14.71
CA VAL A 43 2.75 -27.74 -14.29
C VAL A 43 2.14 -26.36 -14.58
N ASP A 44 1.51 -26.15 -15.74
CA ASP A 44 0.80 -24.91 -16.09
C ASP A 44 -0.30 -24.54 -15.10
N ILE A 45 -1.13 -25.51 -14.73
CA ILE A 45 -2.20 -25.34 -13.74
C ILE A 45 -1.63 -24.99 -12.37
N THR A 46 -0.54 -25.63 -11.98
CA THR A 46 0.11 -25.37 -10.70
C THR A 46 0.67 -23.96 -10.66
N PHE A 47 1.29 -23.52 -11.75
CA PHE A 47 1.77 -22.14 -11.87
C PHE A 47 0.63 -21.12 -11.87
N ALA A 48 -0.48 -21.38 -12.56
CA ALA A 48 -1.66 -20.52 -12.49
C ALA A 48 -2.19 -20.41 -11.04
N LYS A 49 -2.33 -21.54 -10.32
CA LYS A 49 -2.75 -21.55 -8.91
C LYS A 49 -1.81 -20.75 -8.01
N ILE A 50 -0.49 -20.86 -8.22
CA ILE A 50 0.52 -20.09 -7.48
C ILE A 50 0.40 -18.59 -7.82
N ALA A 51 0.25 -18.22 -9.09
CA ALA A 51 0.07 -16.84 -9.53
C ALA A 51 -1.19 -16.20 -8.92
N PHE A 52 -2.32 -16.92 -8.91
CA PHE A 52 -3.55 -16.45 -8.27
C PHE A 52 -3.39 -16.30 -6.76
N SER A 53 -2.81 -17.28 -6.09
CA SER A 53 -2.57 -17.24 -4.64
C SER A 53 -1.65 -16.09 -4.25
N SER A 54 -0.58 -15.85 -5.04
CA SER A 54 0.36 -14.77 -4.80
C SER A 54 -0.24 -13.39 -5.08
N GLY A 55 -1.13 -13.27 -6.07
CA GLY A 55 -1.89 -12.05 -6.34
C GLY A 55 -2.87 -11.73 -5.21
N LEU A 56 -3.60 -12.73 -4.70
CA LEU A 56 -4.54 -12.55 -3.61
C LEU A 56 -3.85 -12.16 -2.30
N ALA A 57 -2.75 -12.82 -1.95
CA ALA A 57 -1.95 -12.48 -0.77
C ALA A 57 -1.38 -11.04 -0.84
N ARG A 58 -1.05 -10.58 -2.05
CA ARG A 58 -0.63 -9.19 -2.30
C ARG A 58 -1.79 -8.22 -2.12
N SER A 59 -2.96 -8.52 -2.68
CA SER A 59 -4.17 -7.70 -2.53
C SER A 59 -4.58 -7.52 -1.06
N THR A 60 -4.53 -8.58 -0.26
CA THR A 60 -4.87 -8.50 1.17
C THR A 60 -3.84 -7.70 1.97
N LYS A 61 -2.54 -7.85 1.68
CA LYS A 61 -1.49 -7.03 2.30
C LYS A 61 -1.66 -5.55 1.94
N LEU A 62 -2.03 -5.25 0.70
CA LEU A 62 -2.33 -3.88 0.26
C LEU A 62 -3.54 -3.30 1.01
N ALA A 63 -4.60 -4.09 1.20
CA ALA A 63 -5.78 -3.70 1.97
C ALA A 63 -5.46 -3.35 3.43
N VAL A 64 -4.51 -4.06 4.05
CA VAL A 64 -4.03 -3.73 5.40
C VAL A 64 -3.34 -2.36 5.41
N LEU A 65 -2.45 -2.09 4.45
CA LEU A 65 -1.78 -0.79 4.34
C LEU A 65 -2.76 0.35 4.07
N GLU A 66 -3.74 0.13 3.19
CA GLU A 66 -4.84 1.08 2.93
C GLU A 66 -5.61 1.39 4.22
N THR A 67 -5.96 0.36 5.00
CA THR A 67 -6.65 0.53 6.29
C THR A 67 -5.82 1.30 7.30
N MET A 68 -4.51 1.02 7.39
CA MET A 68 -3.64 1.73 8.33
C MET A 68 -3.47 3.21 7.93
N LEU A 69 -3.37 3.50 6.63
CA LEU A 69 -3.31 4.87 6.13
C LEU A 69 -4.62 5.62 6.35
N GLU A 70 -5.77 4.96 6.18
CA GLU A 70 -7.08 5.54 6.47
C GLU A 70 -7.22 5.89 7.96
N LYS A 71 -6.77 5.00 8.86
CA LYS A 71 -6.72 5.27 10.32
C LYS A 71 -5.81 6.46 10.64
N TYR A 72 -4.69 6.60 9.93
CA TYR A 72 -3.84 7.78 10.06
C TYR A 72 -4.58 9.06 9.66
N PHE A 73 -5.29 9.05 8.54
CA PHE A 73 -6.07 10.20 8.08
C PHE A 73 -7.17 10.60 9.05
N GLU A 74 -7.95 9.65 9.54
CA GLU A 74 -9.00 9.95 10.53
C GLU A 74 -8.40 10.59 11.79
N SER A 75 -7.22 10.14 12.23
CA SER A 75 -6.53 10.74 13.38
C SER A 75 -5.92 12.13 13.11
N THR A 76 -5.73 12.51 11.85
CA THR A 76 -5.11 13.78 11.44
C THR A 76 -6.07 14.76 10.77
N ARG A 77 -7.32 14.33 10.50
CA ARG A 77 -8.36 15.10 9.80
C ARG A 77 -8.70 16.46 10.40
N SER A 78 -8.56 16.59 11.71
CA SER A 78 -8.79 17.88 12.41
C SER A 78 -7.68 18.91 12.15
N ILE A 79 -6.47 18.48 11.77
CA ILE A 79 -5.31 19.37 11.62
C ILE A 79 -5.54 20.41 10.52
N PRO A 80 -5.85 20.05 9.25
CA PRO A 80 -6.08 21.04 8.21
C PRO A 80 -7.22 22.00 8.55
N THR A 81 -8.28 21.49 9.19
CA THR A 81 -9.46 22.28 9.60
C THR A 81 -9.15 23.29 10.70
N LEU A 82 -8.23 22.97 11.62
CA LEU A 82 -7.80 23.89 12.67
C LEU A 82 -6.82 24.95 12.12
N LEU A 83 -5.93 24.52 11.20
CA LEU A 83 -4.99 25.41 10.53
C LEU A 83 -5.71 26.45 9.65
N SER A 84 -6.75 26.07 8.91
CA SER A 84 -7.51 27.01 8.09
C SER A 84 -8.23 28.08 8.91
N LYS A 85 -8.53 27.81 10.18
CA LYS A 85 -9.08 28.76 11.15
C LYS A 85 -8.01 29.62 11.83
N GLY A 86 -6.73 29.45 11.49
CA GLY A 86 -5.60 30.13 12.16
C GLY A 86 -5.48 29.79 13.64
N SER A 87 -6.10 28.72 14.10
CA SER A 87 -6.13 28.35 15.51
C SER A 87 -4.85 27.63 15.90
N LYS A 88 -4.32 27.92 17.09
CA LYS A 88 -3.19 27.14 17.64
C LYS A 88 -3.60 25.68 17.76
N LEU A 89 -2.77 24.79 17.23
CA LEU A 89 -2.98 23.35 17.33
C LEU A 89 -2.92 22.92 18.81
N PRO A 90 -3.97 22.30 19.37
CA PRO A 90 -4.03 21.86 20.77
C PRO A 90 -3.24 20.56 21.01
N PHE A 91 -2.25 20.26 20.16
CA PHE A 91 -1.48 19.03 20.21
C PHE A 91 -0.12 19.23 20.89
N ASN A 92 0.27 18.25 21.71
CA ASN A 92 1.55 18.24 22.40
C ASN A 92 2.68 17.72 21.47
N ARG A 93 3.93 18.05 21.77
CA ARG A 93 5.13 17.57 21.05
C ARG A 93 5.16 16.05 20.90
N SER A 94 4.78 15.34 21.97
CA SER A 94 4.71 13.88 21.97
C SER A 94 3.73 13.34 20.92
N PHE A 95 2.56 13.97 20.77
CA PHE A 95 1.58 13.60 19.73
C PHE A 95 2.12 13.82 18.33
N MET A 96 2.77 14.96 18.07
CA MET A 96 3.34 15.25 16.75
C MET A 96 4.48 14.29 16.38
N LEU A 97 5.33 13.92 17.34
CA LEU A 97 6.38 12.92 17.15
C LEU A 97 5.79 11.53 16.87
N GLN A 98 4.77 11.13 17.64
CA GLN A 98 4.07 9.85 17.43
C GLN A 98 3.50 9.77 16.01
N LYS A 99 2.77 10.80 15.57
CA LYS A 99 2.19 10.84 14.21
C LYS A 99 3.25 10.87 13.12
N THR A 100 4.38 11.53 13.37
CA THR A 100 5.53 11.49 12.43
C THR A 100 6.11 10.07 12.36
N GLY A 101 6.25 9.38 13.48
CA GLY A 101 6.73 8.00 13.54
C GLY A 101 5.79 7.01 12.85
N GLU A 102 4.49 7.09 13.12
CA GLU A 102 3.46 6.26 12.45
C GLU A 102 3.55 6.40 10.93
N LEU A 103 3.73 7.63 10.41
CA LEU A 103 3.87 7.86 8.98
C LEU A 103 5.17 7.27 8.39
N LEU A 104 6.29 7.37 9.12
CA LEU A 104 7.55 6.76 8.68
C LEU A 104 7.45 5.23 8.63
N GLU A 105 6.77 4.64 9.61
CA GLU A 105 6.51 3.21 9.63
C GLU A 105 5.67 2.77 8.43
N LEU A 106 4.57 3.49 8.13
CA LEU A 106 3.74 3.24 6.95
C LEU A 106 4.56 3.31 5.65
N ARG A 107 5.47 4.29 5.53
CA ARG A 107 6.34 4.42 4.35
C ARG A 107 7.33 3.27 4.24
N ALA A 108 7.91 2.81 5.35
CA ALA A 108 8.81 1.66 5.35
C ALA A 108 8.07 0.38 4.90
N GLN A 109 6.85 0.16 5.39
CA GLN A 109 6.05 -1.00 5.00
C GLN A 109 5.62 -0.95 3.52
N LEU A 110 5.28 0.24 3.00
CA LEU A 110 4.98 0.46 1.60
C LEU A 110 6.20 0.16 0.70
N ASN A 111 7.38 0.66 1.07
CA ASN A 111 8.61 0.41 0.30
C ASN A 111 8.97 -1.08 0.25
N HIS A 112 8.86 -1.78 1.37
CA HIS A 112 9.05 -3.23 1.41
C HIS A 112 8.03 -3.96 0.53
N TYR A 113 6.79 -3.45 0.42
CA TYR A 113 5.81 -4.00 -0.50
C TYR A 113 6.20 -3.75 -1.97
N SER A 114 6.64 -2.54 -2.31
CA SER A 114 7.12 -2.17 -3.66
C SER A 114 8.26 -3.07 -4.14
N GLU A 115 9.25 -3.32 -3.27
CA GLU A 115 10.39 -4.21 -3.54
C GLU A 115 9.94 -5.66 -3.75
N LEU A 116 8.87 -6.10 -3.10
CA LEU A 116 8.29 -7.44 -3.24
C LEU A 116 7.34 -7.58 -4.46
N THR A 117 6.83 -6.47 -5.00
CA THR A 117 5.91 -6.48 -6.15
C THR A 117 6.60 -6.35 -7.50
N ASP A 118 7.77 -5.70 -7.57
CA ASP A 118 8.47 -5.47 -8.85
C ASP A 118 9.22 -6.71 -9.35
N SER A 119 9.67 -7.57 -8.44
CA SER A 119 10.32 -8.84 -8.77
C SER A 119 9.42 -10.01 -8.38
N LEU A 120 8.77 -10.58 -9.39
CA LEU A 120 8.45 -12.01 -9.37
C LEU A 120 9.69 -12.76 -8.83
N PRO A 121 9.57 -13.61 -7.79
CA PRO A 121 10.73 -14.29 -7.23
C PRO A 121 11.61 -14.90 -8.33
N ASP A 122 12.94 -14.81 -8.22
CA ASP A 122 13.86 -15.28 -9.29
C ASP A 122 13.62 -16.74 -9.72
N LEU A 123 12.99 -17.54 -8.86
CA LEU A 123 12.47 -18.87 -9.14
C LEU A 123 11.56 -18.95 -10.39
N PHE A 124 10.89 -17.86 -10.76
CA PHE A 124 10.01 -17.78 -11.93
C PHE A 124 10.73 -17.36 -13.21
N TRP A 125 11.97 -16.86 -13.15
CA TRP A 125 12.65 -16.28 -14.32
C TRP A 125 13.02 -17.33 -15.38
N ASP A 126 13.38 -18.54 -14.96
CA ASP A 126 13.81 -19.64 -15.84
C ASP A 126 12.66 -20.27 -16.66
N SER A 127 11.42 -20.22 -16.19
CA SER A 127 10.26 -20.89 -16.84
C SER A 127 9.34 -19.94 -17.61
N ARG A 128 9.62 -18.64 -17.64
CA ARG A 128 8.71 -17.60 -18.17
C ARG A 128 8.54 -17.60 -19.69
N HIS A 129 9.59 -17.89 -20.45
CA HIS A 129 9.56 -17.77 -21.91
C HIS A 129 8.90 -18.96 -22.62
N GLU A 130 8.83 -20.13 -21.97
CA GLU A 130 8.34 -21.36 -22.63
C GLU A 130 6.84 -21.61 -22.43
N LEU A 131 6.20 -21.00 -21.43
CA LEU A 131 4.85 -21.42 -20.96
C LEU A 131 3.81 -20.28 -20.88
N GLY A 132 4.12 -19.06 -21.32
CA GLY A 132 3.15 -17.96 -21.40
C GLY A 132 2.66 -17.41 -20.03
N LEU A 133 3.44 -17.64 -18.96
CA LEU A 133 3.10 -17.26 -17.58
C LEU A 133 2.92 -15.75 -17.36
N GLU A 134 3.58 -14.93 -18.17
CA GLU A 134 3.50 -13.46 -18.11
C GLU A 134 2.06 -12.98 -18.28
N ALA A 135 1.30 -13.60 -19.17
CA ALA A 135 -0.10 -13.23 -19.42
C ALA A 135 -1.01 -13.50 -18.21
N TYR A 136 -0.76 -14.56 -17.45
CA TYR A 136 -1.55 -14.87 -16.25
C TYR A 136 -1.25 -13.91 -15.10
N TYR A 137 0.03 -13.57 -14.89
CA TYR A 137 0.42 -12.58 -13.90
C TYR A 137 -0.15 -11.21 -14.20
N ASP A 138 -0.10 -10.79 -15.47
CA ASP A 138 -0.72 -9.55 -15.93
C ASP A 138 -2.25 -9.56 -15.75
N GLN A 139 -2.90 -10.69 -16.05
CA GLN A 139 -4.34 -10.83 -15.83
C GLN A 139 -4.71 -10.75 -14.35
N VAL A 140 -3.94 -11.39 -13.46
CA VAL A 140 -4.17 -11.34 -12.01
C VAL A 140 -3.98 -9.92 -11.49
N GLY A 141 -2.88 -9.26 -11.90
CA GLY A 141 -2.57 -7.89 -11.50
C GLY A 141 -3.61 -6.86 -11.98
N LYS A 142 -4.12 -7.05 -13.21
CA LYS A 142 -5.22 -6.24 -13.78
C LYS A 142 -6.56 -6.55 -13.12
N ALA A 143 -6.87 -7.82 -12.84
CA ALA A 143 -8.12 -8.19 -12.21
C ALA A 143 -8.26 -7.69 -10.77
N LEU A 144 -7.14 -7.57 -10.06
CA LEU A 144 -7.10 -7.09 -8.67
C LEU A 144 -6.78 -5.58 -8.56
N ASP A 145 -6.73 -4.87 -9.70
CA ASP A 145 -6.42 -3.44 -9.82
C ASP A 145 -5.18 -2.98 -9.00
N VAL A 146 -4.20 -3.88 -8.83
CA VAL A 146 -3.09 -3.70 -7.88
C VAL A 146 -2.28 -2.44 -8.21
N GLY A 147 -2.02 -2.20 -9.51
CA GLY A 147 -1.27 -1.02 -9.95
C GLY A 147 -1.98 0.31 -9.67
N VAL A 148 -3.30 0.37 -9.89
CA VAL A 148 -4.10 1.58 -9.62
C VAL A 148 -4.15 1.85 -8.11
N ARG A 149 -4.37 0.79 -7.31
CA ARG A 149 -4.41 0.88 -5.84
C ARG A 149 -3.08 1.35 -5.25
N ILE A 150 -1.94 0.82 -5.73
CA ILE A 150 -0.60 1.29 -5.34
C ILE A 150 -0.43 2.78 -5.68
N LYS A 151 -0.86 3.22 -6.86
CA LYS A 151 -0.77 4.63 -7.24
C LYS A 151 -1.57 5.53 -6.31
N THR A 152 -2.84 5.20 -6.05
CA THR A 152 -3.69 5.96 -5.13
C THR A 152 -3.13 5.95 -3.70
N LEU A 153 -2.56 4.82 -3.26
CA LEU A 153 -1.93 4.71 -1.95
C LEU A 153 -0.69 5.62 -1.83
N ASN A 154 0.13 5.72 -2.88
CA ASN A 154 1.26 6.65 -2.93
C ASN A 154 0.79 8.11 -2.90
N GLU A 155 -0.21 8.49 -3.71
CA GLU A 155 -0.76 9.86 -3.71
C GLU A 155 -1.30 10.25 -2.32
N LYS A 156 -2.02 9.33 -1.66
CA LYS A 156 -2.46 9.50 -0.27
C LYS A 156 -1.25 9.64 0.68
N MET A 157 -0.21 8.82 0.52
CA MET A 157 1.00 8.90 1.35
C MET A 157 1.69 10.25 1.24
N ASP A 158 1.79 10.81 0.04
CA ASP A 158 2.39 12.12 -0.20
C ASP A 158 1.60 13.24 0.51
N TYR A 159 0.26 13.20 0.45
CA TYR A 159 -0.58 14.13 1.21
C TYR A 159 -0.40 14.00 2.73
N ALA A 160 -0.27 12.77 3.25
CA ALA A 160 0.03 12.54 4.66
C ALA A 160 1.39 13.13 5.06
N GLN A 161 2.39 13.08 4.16
CA GLN A 161 3.69 13.71 4.38
C GLN A 161 3.61 15.24 4.46
N GLU A 162 2.76 15.87 3.66
CA GLU A 162 2.52 17.31 3.77
C GLU A 162 1.98 17.69 5.15
N ILE A 163 0.97 16.96 5.65
CA ILE A 163 0.42 17.18 7.00
C ILE A 163 1.51 17.03 8.05
N ALA A 164 2.31 15.97 7.99
CA ALA A 164 3.40 15.75 8.92
C ALA A 164 4.47 16.85 8.84
N SER A 165 4.73 17.40 7.64
CA SER A 165 5.66 18.53 7.46
C SER A 165 5.18 19.78 8.17
N ILE A 166 3.89 20.11 8.03
CA ILE A 166 3.29 21.26 8.70
C ILE A 166 3.36 21.10 10.22
N LEU A 167 3.07 19.91 10.74
CA LEU A 167 3.20 19.63 12.18
C LEU A 167 4.62 19.86 12.69
N ARG A 168 5.64 19.42 11.94
CA ARG A 168 7.05 19.65 12.29
C ARG A 168 7.41 21.13 12.28
N GLN A 169 6.92 21.89 11.30
CA GLN A 169 7.16 23.33 11.22
C GLN A 169 6.53 24.06 12.42
N THR A 170 5.27 23.77 12.76
CA THR A 170 4.62 24.38 13.93
C THR A 170 5.33 24.03 15.25
N LEU A 171 5.92 22.83 15.35
CA LEU A 171 6.75 22.46 16.50
C LEU A 171 8.05 23.28 16.57
N SER A 172 8.70 23.48 15.43
CA SER A 172 9.95 24.27 15.36
C SER A 172 9.73 25.74 15.68
N GLU A 173 8.61 26.32 15.22
CA GLU A 173 8.23 27.71 15.52
C GLU A 173 8.01 27.92 17.03
N LYS A 174 7.29 27.01 17.71
CA LYS A 174 7.15 27.04 19.17
C LYS A 174 8.51 27.03 19.87
N HIS A 175 9.41 26.15 19.43
CA HIS A 175 10.75 26.06 20.03
C HIS A 175 11.58 27.33 19.83
N SER A 176 11.49 27.96 18.65
CA SER A 176 12.17 29.23 18.38
C SER A 176 11.66 30.35 19.28
N ILE A 177 10.34 30.43 19.48
CA ILE A 177 9.72 31.42 20.38
C ILE A 177 10.15 31.18 21.84
N ASP A 178 10.16 29.92 22.29
CA ASP A 178 10.62 29.57 23.65
C ASP A 178 12.09 29.95 23.87
N LEU A 179 12.94 29.80 22.85
CA LEU A 179 14.35 30.19 22.89
C LEU A 179 14.54 31.71 22.92
N GLU A 180 13.74 32.45 22.14
CA GLU A 180 13.73 33.92 22.10
C GLU A 180 13.29 34.50 23.45
N ILE A 181 12.28 33.92 24.10
CA ILE A 181 11.83 34.34 25.43
C ILE A 181 12.90 34.05 26.51
N MET A 182 13.67 32.97 26.36
CA MET A 182 14.74 32.62 27.29
C MET A 182 16.02 33.48 27.10
N LEU A 183 16.18 34.13 25.94
CA LEU A 183 17.23 35.12 25.68
C LEU A 183 16.65 36.54 25.82
N PRO A 184 16.57 37.13 27.03
CA PRO A 184 16.14 38.51 27.14
C PRO A 184 17.11 39.39 26.36
N SER A 185 16.57 40.18 25.43
CA SER A 185 17.29 41.19 24.66
C SER A 185 18.14 42.04 25.61
N ALA A 186 19.46 41.87 25.57
CA ALA A 186 20.38 42.67 26.35
C ALA A 186 20.17 44.15 26.00
N PRO A 187 19.95 45.05 26.98
CA PRO A 187 19.78 46.47 26.67
C PRO A 187 21.09 46.98 26.06
N LEU A 188 21.00 47.49 24.83
CA LEU A 188 22.06 48.27 24.19
C LEU A 188 22.34 49.48 25.08
N THR A 189 23.41 49.44 25.87
CA THR A 189 23.95 50.62 26.55
C THR A 189 24.65 51.48 25.49
N PRO A 190 24.20 52.73 25.25
CA PRO A 190 24.91 53.61 24.34
C PRO A 190 26.21 54.08 25.00
N SER A 191 27.30 54.11 24.24
CA SER A 191 28.58 54.74 24.59
C SER A 191 28.94 55.76 23.51
#